data_AF-A0A933RZB5-F1
#
_entry.id   AF-A0A933RZB5-F1
#
_cell.length_a   1.000
_cell.length_b   1.000
_cell.length_c   1.000
_cell.angle_alpha   90.00
_cell.angle_beta   90.00
_cell.angle_gamma   90.00
#
_symmetry.space_group_name_H-M   'P 1'
#
loop_
_entity.id
_entity.type
_entity.pdbx_description
1 polymer ?
#
loop_
_entity_poly.entity_id
_entity_poly.type
_entity_poly.pdbx_seq_one_letter_code
_entity_poly.pdbx_strand_id
1 'polypeptide(L)'
;MSVPKRHHFVPEMLQKSFVDEAGLLHFYNQRTPEMGVQSTKPGNLHVRTHLYSKILPDGTKDVALELRYAALEGVTEPIFGQLISASVRGRMRCAAPAARPFRGILCLQVLPD
;
A
#
# COMPACT_ATOMS: atom_id res chain seq x y z
N MET A 1 20.79 9.14 10.25
CA MET A 1 19.66 8.71 9.41
C MET A 1 18.75 7.84 10.25
N SER A 2 17.45 8.12 10.31
CA SER A 2 16.50 7.34 11.10
C SER A 2 16.14 6.06 10.36
N VAL A 3 16.40 4.90 10.97
CA VAL A 3 15.93 3.61 10.47
C VAL A 3 14.40 3.65 10.34
N PRO A 4 13.83 3.38 9.15
CA PRO A 4 12.39 3.34 8.97
C PRO A 4 11.80 2.26 9.89
N LYS A 5 11.03 2.66 10.91
CA LYS A 5 10.47 1.70 11.88
C LYS A 5 9.25 0.96 11.35
N ARG A 6 8.60 1.50 10.32
CA ARG A 6 7.30 1.08 9.81
C ARG A 6 7.40 0.95 8.29
N HIS A 7 7.09 -0.22 7.77
CA HIS A 7 7.10 -0.47 6.34
C HIS A 7 5.74 -0.98 5.87
N HIS A 8 5.29 -0.47 4.74
CA HIS A 8 4.03 -0.85 4.15
C HIS A 8 4.18 -2.12 3.32
N PHE A 9 3.34 -3.14 3.57
CA PHE A 9 3.28 -4.31 2.71
C PHE A 9 2.54 -4.02 1.40
N VAL A 10 1.55 -3.10 1.43
CA VAL A 10 1.03 -2.43 0.23
C VAL A 10 1.63 -1.03 0.18
N PRO A 11 2.54 -0.73 -0.75
CA PRO A 11 3.21 0.58 -0.83
C PRO A 11 2.24 1.76 -0.70
N GLU A 12 2.60 2.76 0.12
CA GLU A 12 1.76 3.93 0.38
C GLU A 12 1.46 4.69 -0.91
N MET A 13 2.42 4.72 -1.83
CA MET A 13 2.26 5.28 -3.19
C MET A 13 1.01 4.74 -3.92
N LEU A 14 0.70 3.44 -3.78
CA LEU A 14 -0.43 2.80 -4.45
C LEU A 14 -1.71 3.12 -3.70
N GLN A 15 -1.64 3.10 -2.37
CA GLN A 15 -2.75 3.40 -1.49
C GLN A 15 -3.32 4.82 -1.74
N LYS A 16 -2.45 5.82 -2.00
CA LYS A 16 -2.87 7.19 -2.36
C LYS A 16 -3.80 7.27 -3.57
N SER A 17 -3.87 6.23 -4.41
CA SER A 17 -4.73 6.20 -5.59
C SER A 17 -6.17 5.75 -5.32
N PHE A 18 -6.46 5.31 -4.09
CA PHE A 18 -7.78 4.79 -3.68
C PHE A 18 -8.47 5.66 -2.62
N VAL A 19 -7.92 6.86 -2.37
CA VAL A 19 -8.49 7.78 -1.39
C VAL A 19 -9.75 8.46 -1.93
N ASP A 20 -10.64 8.83 -1.02
CA ASP A 20 -11.79 9.69 -1.33
C ASP A 20 -11.38 11.17 -1.53
N GLU A 21 -12.38 12.04 -1.73
CA GLU A 21 -12.17 13.48 -1.90
C GLU A 21 -11.51 14.15 -0.68
N ALA A 22 -11.63 13.54 0.51
CA ALA A 22 -10.99 14.01 1.74
C ALA A 22 -9.57 13.43 1.95
N GLY A 23 -9.08 12.60 1.01
CA GLY A 23 -7.77 11.97 1.11
C GLY A 23 -7.73 10.77 2.07
N LEU A 24 -8.89 10.16 2.37
CA LEU A 24 -9.02 9.03 3.29
C LEU A 24 -9.24 7.71 2.56
N LEU A 25 -8.69 6.64 3.11
CA LEU A 25 -8.97 5.26 2.73
C LEU A 25 -10.05 4.68 3.63
N HIS A 26 -11.04 4.08 2.99
CA HIS A 26 -12.07 3.30 3.66
C HIS A 26 -11.66 1.83 3.68
N PHE A 27 -11.73 1.21 4.86
CA PHE A 27 -11.33 -0.18 5.05
C PHE A 27 -12.31 -0.90 5.98
N TYR A 28 -12.35 -2.22 5.84
CA TYR A 28 -13.10 -3.11 6.70
C TYR A 28 -12.14 -4.15 7.29
N ASN A 29 -12.21 -4.34 8.61
CA ASN A 29 -11.37 -5.31 9.30
C ASN A 29 -12.23 -6.48 9.80
N GLN A 30 -12.06 -7.64 9.17
CA GLN A 30 -12.77 -8.87 9.54
C GLN A 30 -12.47 -9.35 10.97
N ARG A 31 -11.35 -8.93 11.58
CA ARG A 31 -11.00 -9.28 12.97
C ARG A 31 -11.80 -8.49 14.01
N THR A 32 -12.40 -7.37 13.60
CA THR A 32 -13.19 -6.46 14.44
C THR A 32 -14.45 -6.03 13.67
N PRO A 33 -15.33 -6.98 13.31
CA PRO A 33 -16.49 -6.72 12.45
C PRO A 33 -17.48 -5.71 13.04
N GLU A 34 -17.56 -5.63 14.37
CA GLU A 34 -18.39 -4.68 15.13
C GLU A 34 -18.05 -3.22 14.86
N MET A 35 -16.81 -2.95 14.44
CA MET A 35 -16.34 -1.60 14.13
C MET A 35 -16.84 -1.10 12.76
N GLY A 36 -17.45 -1.96 11.95
CA GLY A 36 -17.96 -1.61 10.63
C GLY A 36 -16.87 -1.12 9.67
N VAL A 37 -17.27 -0.30 8.70
CA VAL A 37 -16.35 0.37 7.77
C VAL A 37 -15.73 1.57 8.48
N GLN A 38 -14.41 1.65 8.44
CA GLN A 38 -13.62 2.70 9.07
C GLN A 38 -12.82 3.47 8.01
N SER A 39 -12.33 4.65 8.37
CA SER A 39 -11.55 5.51 7.47
C SER A 39 -10.23 5.95 8.12
N THR A 40 -9.15 6.01 7.35
CA THR A 40 -7.85 6.51 7.84
C THR A 40 -6.96 7.00 6.71
N LYS A 41 -5.80 7.59 7.04
CA LYS A 41 -4.81 8.04 6.05
C LYS A 41 -4.04 6.86 5.46
N PRO A 42 -3.60 6.92 4.18
CA PRO A 42 -2.77 5.88 3.54
C PRO A 42 -1.57 5.39 4.36
N GLY A 43 -0.86 6.30 5.03
CA GLY A 43 0.27 5.97 5.91
C GLY A 43 -0.06 5.08 7.13
N ASN A 44 -1.34 4.83 7.42
CA ASN A 44 -1.77 4.09 8.62
C ASN A 44 -2.21 2.66 8.35
N LEU A 45 -2.56 2.29 7.12
CA LEU A 45 -2.96 0.93 6.76
C LEU A 45 -1.78 0.14 6.19
N HIS A 46 -1.93 -1.19 6.23
CA HIS A 46 -0.98 -2.12 5.61
C HIS A 46 0.46 -1.98 6.09
N VAL A 47 0.65 -1.52 7.31
CA VAL A 47 1.95 -1.21 7.87
C VAL A 47 2.36 -2.26 8.90
N ARG A 48 3.57 -2.79 8.77
CA ARG A 48 4.21 -3.67 9.75
C ARG A 48 5.53 -3.08 10.20
N THR A 49 5.79 -3.16 11.49
CA THR A 49 7.11 -2.85 12.05
C THR A 49 8.04 -4.01 11.72
N HIS A 50 9.26 -3.72 11.28
CA HIS A 50 10.30 -4.73 11.02
C HIS A 50 9.94 -5.78 9.95
N LEU A 51 9.13 -5.41 8.94
CA LEU A 51 8.65 -6.35 7.92
C LEU A 51 9.80 -7.02 7.13
N TYR A 52 10.89 -6.31 6.88
CA TYR A 52 12.05 -6.82 6.15
C TYR A 52 13.34 -6.79 6.98
N SER A 53 13.22 -6.52 8.28
CA SER A 53 14.35 -6.59 9.21
C SER A 53 14.66 -8.04 9.55
N LYS A 54 15.94 -8.40 9.59
CA LYS A 54 16.39 -9.69 10.19
C LYS A 54 17.09 -9.42 11.51
N ILE A 55 16.88 -10.29 12.50
CA ILE A 55 17.71 -10.32 13.71
C ILE A 55 18.93 -11.18 13.41
N LEU A 56 20.11 -10.60 13.56
CA LEU A 56 21.40 -11.26 13.39
C LEU A 56 21.77 -12.09 14.63
N PRO A 57 22.71 -13.05 14.54
CA PRO A 57 23.10 -13.89 15.67
C PRO A 57 23.61 -13.12 16.90
N ASP A 58 24.11 -11.90 16.69
CA ASP A 58 24.57 -10.99 17.74
C ASP A 58 23.44 -10.13 18.35
N GLY A 59 22.18 -10.37 17.94
CA GLY A 59 21.00 -9.64 18.38
C GLY A 59 20.77 -8.29 17.68
N THR A 60 21.66 -7.88 16.76
CA THR A 60 21.48 -6.64 15.99
C THR A 60 20.45 -6.82 14.88
N LYS A 61 19.90 -5.71 14.38
CA LYS A 61 18.91 -5.72 13.28
C LYS A 61 19.57 -5.34 11.96
N ASP A 62 19.50 -6.24 10.98
CA ASP A 62 19.80 -5.92 9.59
C ASP A 62 18.57 -5.29 8.94
N VAL A 63 18.70 -4.00 8.57
CA VAL A 63 17.65 -3.15 8.00
C VAL A 63 17.91 -2.81 6.52
N ALA A 64 18.88 -3.46 5.89
CA ALA A 64 19.30 -3.13 4.52
C ALA A 64 18.16 -3.23 3.50
N LEU A 65 17.30 -4.23 3.63
CA LEU A 65 16.14 -4.40 2.73
C LEU A 65 15.09 -3.31 2.92
N GLU A 66 14.82 -2.90 4.17
CA GLU A 66 13.85 -1.82 4.45
C GLU A 66 14.32 -0.50 3.84
N LEU A 67 15.61 -0.19 3.93
CA LEU A 67 16.19 1.00 3.31
C LEU A 67 16.11 0.95 1.78
N ARG A 68 16.44 -0.21 1.18
CA ARG A 68 16.39 -0.38 -0.28
C ARG A 68 14.97 -0.25 -0.83
N TYR A 69 13.98 -0.84 -0.17
CA TYR A 69 12.59 -0.74 -0.63
C TYR A 69 11.99 0.63 -0.40
N ALA A 70 12.32 1.32 0.71
CA ALA A 70 11.92 2.71 0.90
C ALA A 70 12.48 3.63 -0.21
N ALA A 71 13.73 3.44 -0.61
CA ALA A 71 14.32 4.19 -1.73
C ALA A 71 13.64 3.85 -3.06
N LEU A 72 13.35 2.56 -3.31
CA LEU A 72 12.66 2.12 -4.52
C LEU A 72 11.25 2.69 -4.63
N GLU A 73 10.50 2.76 -3.52
CA GLU A 73 9.18 3.36 -3.47
C GLU A 73 9.21 4.83 -3.89
N GLY A 74 10.15 5.61 -3.34
CA GLY A 74 10.32 7.02 -3.70
C GLY A 74 10.62 7.24 -5.19
N VAL A 75 11.43 6.35 -5.80
CA VAL A 75 11.74 6.42 -7.24
C VAL A 75 10.55 6.01 -8.10
N THR A 76 9.76 5.02 -7.66
CA THR A 76 8.67 4.46 -8.45
C THR A 76 7.37 5.28 -8.36
N GLU A 77 7.20 6.12 -7.33
CA GLU A 77 5.98 6.94 -7.12
C GLU A 77 5.61 7.80 -8.33
N PRO A 78 6.52 8.61 -8.92
CA PRO A 78 6.18 9.39 -10.11
C PRO A 78 5.87 8.53 -11.34
N ILE A 79 6.45 7.33 -11.45
CA ILE A 79 6.21 6.41 -12.57
C ILE A 79 4.78 5.87 -12.50
N PHE A 80 4.36 5.39 -11.33
CA PHE A 80 2.99 4.92 -11.13
C PHE A 80 1.97 6.05 -11.30
N GLY A 81 2.28 7.26 -10.82
CA GLY A 81 1.43 8.42 -11.02
C GLY A 81 1.16 8.70 -12.51
N GLN A 82 2.17 8.57 -13.37
CA GLN A 82 2.02 8.71 -14.83
C GLN A 82 1.17 7.59 -15.44
N LEU A 83 1.41 6.32 -15.04
CA LEU A 83 0.67 5.17 -15.54
C LEU A 83 -0.82 5.24 -15.18
N ILE A 84 -1.13 5.55 -13.93
CA ILE A 84 -2.51 5.71 -13.45
C ILE A 84 -3.19 6.85 -14.19
N SER A 85 -2.52 8.00 -14.29
CA SER A 85 -3.04 9.16 -15.02
C SER A 85 -3.30 8.85 -16.51
N ALA A 86 -2.42 8.09 -17.17
CA ALA A 86 -2.62 7.64 -18.54
C ALA A 86 -3.80 6.67 -18.66
N SER A 87 -3.96 5.77 -17.70
CA SER A 87 -5.05 4.79 -17.64
C SER A 87 -6.41 5.46 -17.47
N VAL A 88 -6.53 6.39 -16.52
CA VAL A 88 -7.78 7.12 -16.24
C VAL A 88 -8.21 7.97 -17.44
N ARG A 89 -7.26 8.55 -18.19
CA ARG A 89 -7.55 9.31 -19.42
C ARG A 89 -7.88 8.43 -20.64
N GLY A 90 -7.99 7.11 -20.47
CA GLY A 90 -8.19 6.17 -21.58
C GLY A 90 -7.04 6.13 -22.58
N ARG A 91 -5.85 6.62 -22.20
CA ARG A 91 -4.65 6.67 -23.06
C ARG A 91 -3.80 5.40 -22.97
N MET A 92 -4.05 4.53 -21.99
CA MET A 92 -3.56 3.15 -22.02
C MET A 92 -4.61 2.25 -22.66
N ARG A 93 -4.28 1.72 -23.85
CA ARG A 93 -5.00 0.59 -24.43
C ARG A 93 -4.54 -0.69 -23.73
N CYS A 94 -5.09 -0.99 -22.57
CA CYS A 94 -5.09 -2.38 -22.12
C CYS A 94 -6.05 -3.15 -23.02
N ALA A 95 -5.59 -4.21 -23.68
CA ALA A 95 -6.49 -5.19 -24.28
C ALA A 95 -7.30 -5.82 -23.14
N ALA A 96 -8.52 -5.33 -22.92
CA ALA A 96 -9.36 -5.80 -21.83
C ALA A 96 -9.95 -7.17 -22.17
N PRO A 97 -9.84 -8.20 -21.31
CA PRO A 97 -10.89 -9.21 -21.26
C PRO A 97 -12.17 -8.56 -20.72
N ALA A 98 -13.32 -9.02 -21.22
CA ALA A 98 -14.64 -8.41 -21.05
C ALA A 98 -14.94 -7.88 -19.63
N ALA A 99 -15.43 -6.65 -19.58
CA ALA A 99 -15.60 -5.83 -18.39
C ALA A 99 -16.54 -6.44 -17.33
N ARG A 100 -16.18 -6.27 -16.05
CA ARG A 100 -17.12 -6.10 -14.94
C ARG A 100 -16.91 -4.71 -14.34
N PRO A 101 -17.96 -3.93 -14.03
CA PRO A 101 -17.82 -2.61 -13.44
C PRO A 101 -17.33 -2.74 -11.99
N PHE A 102 -16.10 -2.30 -11.73
CA PHE A 102 -15.56 -2.17 -10.37
C PHE A 102 -16.10 -0.85 -9.79
N ARG A 103 -17.12 -0.92 -8.93
CA ARG A 103 -17.45 0.16 -7.99
C ARG A 103 -16.71 -0.14 -6.70
N GLY A 104 -15.82 0.77 -6.31
CA GLY A 104 -14.80 0.56 -5.29
C GLY A 104 -15.36 0.12 -3.94
N ILE A 105 -14.95 -1.08 -3.53
CA ILE A 105 -14.55 -1.44 -2.16
C ILE A 105 -13.35 -2.38 -2.39
N LEU A 106 -12.12 -1.93 -2.07
CA LEU A 106 -10.97 -2.83 -2.08
C LEU A 106 -11.04 -3.68 -0.81
N CYS A 107 -11.70 -4.83 -0.90
CA CYS A 107 -11.65 -5.84 0.15
C CYS A 107 -10.33 -6.61 0.02
N LEU A 108 -9.26 -6.11 0.64
CA LEU A 108 -7.99 -6.83 0.67
C LEU A 108 -7.99 -7.76 1.89
N GLN A 109 -8.15 -9.06 1.63
CA GLN A 109 -8.03 -10.11 2.63
C GLN A 109 -6.64 -10.06 3.29
N VAL A 110 -6.61 -9.87 4.61
CA VAL A 110 -5.41 -10.09 5.42
C VAL A 110 -5.28 -11.60 5.61
N LEU A 111 -4.34 -12.23 4.91
CA LEU A 111 -3.97 -13.63 5.13
C LEU A 111 -3.46 -13.82 6.57
N PRO A 112 -3.73 -14.97 7.21
CA PRO A 112 -3.18 -15.28 8.53
C PRO A 112 -1.66 -15.48 8.45
N ASP A 113 -1.02 -15.29 9.62
CA ASP A 113 0.43 -15.09 9.81
C ASP A 113 1.36 -16.16 9.22
#